data_AF-A0A9P6EJP5-F1
#
_entry.id   AF-A0A9P6EJP5-F1
#
_cell.length_a   1.000
_cell.length_b   1.000
_cell.length_c   1.000
_cell.angle_alpha   90.00
_cell.angle_beta   90.00
_cell.angle_gamma   90.00
#
_symmetry.space_group_name_H-M   'P 1'
#
loop_
_entity.id
_entity.type
_entity.pdbx_description
1 polymer ?
#
loop_
_entity_poly.entity_id
_entity_poly.type
_entity_poly.pdbx_seq_one_letter_code
_entity_poly.pdbx_strand_id
1 'polypeptide(L)'
;MMSYAGSATPQFTIELVRPCQICARATTLWCSRCRDAFYCSAEHITADWPRHKFECKPVGNIPPPSPPLPPSSQSANFIADLQSVVQALWFPPNEESFVNVNVVCNILKGEKPTSLPVLDRFLPASDMAFVTLSTGLNGLTLRCPLQIWYSPAMLRQGVPANRSIGKITHGMAERSWPGTVLVLKFAGKTMKEHVDVDTANDLPAVVDFFIDHRRWPSISNSQ
;
A
#
# COMPACT_ATOMS: atom_id res chain seq x y z
N MET A 1 -30.51 22.34 34.21
CA MET A 1 -30.42 21.80 32.84
C MET A 1 -29.18 22.39 32.20
N MET A 2 -28.13 21.58 32.07
CA MET A 2 -26.86 21.96 31.45
C MET A 2 -26.98 21.68 29.95
N SER A 3 -26.74 22.68 29.11
CA SER A 3 -26.54 22.50 27.67
C SER A 3 -25.16 23.09 27.34
N TYR A 4 -24.21 22.19 27.09
CA TYR A 4 -22.84 22.52 26.71
C TYR A 4 -22.78 22.98 25.25
N ALA A 5 -22.08 24.09 25.03
CA ALA A 5 -21.67 24.56 23.72
C ALA A 5 -20.70 23.54 23.08
N GLY A 6 -20.96 23.18 21.82
CA GLY A 6 -20.09 22.33 21.02
C GLY A 6 -18.81 23.07 20.62
N SER A 7 -17.69 22.65 21.19
CA SER A 7 -16.35 23.00 20.71
C SER A 7 -15.99 22.12 19.51
N ALA A 8 -15.87 22.74 18.33
CA ALA A 8 -15.31 22.11 17.15
C ALA A 8 -13.82 21.80 17.37
N THR A 9 -13.43 20.53 17.25
CA THR A 9 -12.03 20.09 17.25
C THR A 9 -11.39 20.34 15.88
N PRO A 10 -10.13 20.79 15.82
CA PRO A 10 -9.47 21.15 14.58
C PRO A 10 -9.09 19.91 13.76
N GLN A 11 -9.40 19.94 12.47
CA GLN A 11 -8.86 19.02 11.47
C GLN A 11 -7.35 19.25 11.34
N PHE A 12 -6.53 18.29 11.75
CA PHE A 12 -5.09 18.32 11.46
C PHE A 12 -4.83 17.61 10.12
N THR A 13 -4.84 18.39 9.04
CA THR A 13 -4.20 18.01 7.78
C THR A 13 -2.70 17.94 8.01
N ILE A 14 -2.10 16.77 7.85
CA ILE A 14 -0.63 16.65 7.81
C ILE A 14 -0.18 17.24 6.48
N GLU A 15 0.19 18.52 6.48
CA GLU A 15 0.74 19.16 5.30
C GLU A 15 2.12 18.55 5.00
N LEU A 16 2.29 18.03 3.79
CA LEU A 16 3.53 17.42 3.34
C LEU A 16 4.60 18.51 3.16
N VAL A 17 5.47 18.69 4.17
CA VAL A 17 6.58 19.65 4.11
C VAL A 17 7.73 19.05 3.30
N ARG A 18 8.13 19.69 2.19
CA ARG A 18 9.26 19.32 1.34
C ARG A 18 10.12 20.57 1.02
N PRO A 19 11.41 20.43 0.70
CA PRO A 19 12.27 21.58 0.43
C PRO A 19 11.98 22.21 -0.93
N CYS A 20 12.08 23.54 -1.02
CA CYS A 20 11.98 24.28 -2.28
C CYS A 20 13.15 23.93 -3.21
N GLN A 21 12.86 23.66 -4.49
CA GLN A 21 13.87 23.27 -5.49
C GLN A 21 14.88 24.36 -5.86
N ILE A 22 14.64 25.63 -5.49
CA ILE A 22 15.54 26.76 -5.78
C ILE A 22 16.35 27.19 -4.56
N CYS A 23 15.69 27.38 -3.41
CA CYS A 23 16.33 27.94 -2.22
C CYS A 23 16.43 26.96 -1.04
N ALA A 24 15.98 25.71 -1.21
CA ALA A 24 15.96 24.64 -0.22
C ALA A 24 15.14 24.92 1.07
N ARG A 25 14.46 26.06 1.19
CA ARG A 25 13.58 26.35 2.33
C ARG A 25 12.39 25.39 2.33
N ALA A 26 12.01 24.94 3.52
CA ALA A 26 10.82 24.10 3.72
C ALA A 26 9.57 24.80 3.19
N THR A 27 8.74 24.06 2.46
CA THR A 27 7.46 24.56 1.95
C THR A 27 6.44 23.43 1.85
N THR A 28 5.17 23.81 1.93
CA THR A 28 4.02 22.95 1.65
C THR A 28 3.40 23.28 0.30
N LEU A 29 3.97 24.22 -0.46
CA LEU A 29 3.49 24.60 -1.78
C LEU A 29 4.14 23.73 -2.86
N TRP A 30 3.31 23.13 -3.70
CA TRP A 30 3.74 22.29 -4.82
C TRP A 30 3.21 22.81 -6.16
N CYS A 31 3.84 22.40 -7.25
CA CYS A 31 3.33 22.63 -8.60
C CYS A 31 1.93 22.02 -8.71
N SER A 32 0.91 22.86 -8.94
CA SER A 32 -0.49 22.41 -9.04
C SER A 32 -0.73 21.39 -10.15
N ARG A 33 0.15 21.35 -11.16
CA ARG A 33 0.08 20.47 -12.32
C ARG A 33 0.58 19.05 -12.03
N CYS A 34 1.79 18.89 -11.48
CA CYS A 34 2.39 17.56 -11.25
C CYS A 34 2.35 17.08 -9.79
N ARG A 35 2.19 18.01 -8.82
CA ARG A 35 2.25 17.78 -7.37
C ARG A 35 3.54 17.11 -6.85
N ASP A 36 4.58 17.08 -7.68
CA ASP A 36 5.85 16.38 -7.41
C ASP A 36 7.03 17.36 -7.17
N ALA A 37 6.90 18.62 -7.60
CA ALA A 37 7.91 19.66 -7.37
C ALA A 37 7.40 20.75 -6.41
N PHE A 38 8.26 21.19 -5.49
CA PHE A 38 7.92 22.09 -4.38
C PHE A 38 8.63 23.44 -4.48
N TYR A 39 7.90 24.53 -4.26
CA TYR A 39 8.40 25.91 -4.40
C TYR A 39 7.79 26.82 -3.35
N CYS A 40 8.61 27.54 -2.58
CA CYS A 40 8.09 28.44 -1.55
C CYS A 40 7.42 29.71 -2.10
N SER A 41 7.50 29.99 -3.41
CA SER A 41 6.86 31.14 -4.07
C SER A 41 6.64 30.92 -5.57
N ALA A 42 5.75 31.73 -6.15
CA ALA A 42 5.51 31.79 -7.59
C ALA A 42 6.76 32.23 -8.39
N GLU A 43 7.63 33.04 -7.79
CA GLU A 43 8.90 33.46 -8.39
C GLU A 43 9.84 32.25 -8.58
N HIS A 44 9.93 31.36 -7.59
CA HIS A 44 10.80 30.18 -7.68
C HIS A 44 10.32 29.14 -8.69
N ILE A 45 9.00 28.92 -8.83
CA ILE A 45 8.50 28.06 -9.90
C ILE A 45 8.71 28.70 -11.28
N THR A 46 8.59 30.02 -11.39
CA THR A 46 8.83 30.74 -12.66
C THR A 46 10.31 30.71 -13.05
N ALA A 47 11.21 30.90 -12.08
CA ALA A 47 12.65 30.78 -12.28
C ALA A 47 13.06 29.36 -12.65
N ASP A 48 12.44 28.34 -12.04
CA ASP A 48 12.70 26.94 -12.35
C ASP A 48 12.01 26.42 -13.61
N TRP A 49 11.00 27.15 -14.09
CA TRP A 49 10.12 26.73 -15.18
C TRP A 49 10.85 26.27 -16.45
N PRO A 50 11.94 26.93 -16.91
CA PRO A 50 12.66 26.47 -18.09
C PRO A 50 13.18 25.04 -17.98
N ARG A 51 13.58 24.57 -16.79
CA ARG A 51 13.98 23.18 -16.53
C ARG A 51 12.75 22.32 -16.21
N HIS A 52 11.96 22.75 -15.23
CA HIS A 52 10.85 21.99 -14.69
C HIS A 52 9.81 21.61 -15.74
N LYS A 53 9.54 22.47 -16.73
CA LYS A 53 8.54 22.19 -17.78
C LYS A 53 8.79 20.91 -18.58
N PHE A 54 10.04 20.45 -18.67
CA PHE A 54 10.40 19.21 -19.36
C PHE A 54 10.09 17.94 -18.55
N GLU A 55 10.04 18.07 -17.22
CA GLU A 55 9.77 16.99 -16.27
C GLU A 55 8.36 17.09 -15.65
N CYS A 56 7.71 18.25 -15.77
CA CYS A 56 6.39 18.57 -15.23
C CYS A 56 5.29 17.79 -15.96
N LYS A 57 4.98 16.59 -15.45
CA LYS A 57 3.90 15.75 -15.96
C LYS A 57 2.61 16.06 -15.22
N PRO A 58 1.54 16.49 -15.91
CA PRO A 58 0.25 16.68 -15.25
C PRO A 58 -0.22 15.38 -14.60
N VAL A 59 -0.77 15.51 -13.40
CA VAL A 59 -1.54 14.43 -12.78
C VAL A 59 -2.81 14.27 -13.64
N GLY A 60 -2.72 13.40 -14.64
CA GLY A 60 -3.77 13.15 -15.64
C GLY A 60 -3.54 13.85 -16.98
N ASN A 61 -2.80 13.19 -17.88
CA ASN A 61 -3.08 13.14 -19.32
C ASN A 61 -2.17 12.07 -19.97
N ILE A 62 -2.70 10.86 -20.11
CA ILE A 62 -2.13 9.80 -20.95
C ILE A 62 -2.56 10.09 -22.40
N PRO A 63 -1.65 10.25 -23.38
CA PRO A 63 -2.05 10.40 -24.77
C PRO A 63 -2.55 9.06 -25.37
N PRO A 64 -3.50 9.07 -26.32
CA PRO A 64 -4.00 7.86 -26.96
C PRO A 64 -2.89 7.16 -27.77
N PRO A 65 -2.89 5.82 -27.82
CA PRO A 65 -1.89 5.06 -28.58
C PRO A 65 -2.07 5.27 -30.09
N SER A 66 -0.94 5.42 -30.79
CA SER A 66 -0.85 5.51 -32.26
C SER A 66 -1.36 4.22 -32.94
N PRO A 67 -1.82 4.27 -34.21
CA PRO A 67 -2.43 3.11 -34.87
C PRO A 67 -1.42 1.97 -35.10
N PRO A 68 -1.86 0.69 -35.01
CA PRO A 68 -1.00 -0.47 -35.13
C PRO A 68 -0.64 -0.81 -36.58
N LEU A 69 0.60 -1.24 -36.81
CA LEU A 69 1.03 -1.95 -38.02
C LEU A 69 0.36 -3.34 -38.11
N PRO A 70 0.16 -3.90 -39.32
CA PRO A 70 -0.62 -5.11 -39.54
C PRO A 70 0.06 -6.39 -39.01
N PRO A 71 -0.73 -7.46 -38.80
CA PRO A 71 -0.36 -8.55 -37.89
C PRO A 71 0.49 -9.60 -38.60
N SER A 72 1.56 -10.04 -37.93
CA SER A 72 2.14 -11.36 -38.19
C SER A 72 1.61 -12.30 -37.12
N SER A 73 0.68 -13.12 -37.57
CA SER A 73 -0.02 -14.19 -36.88
C SER A 73 0.96 -15.15 -36.22
N GLN A 74 0.77 -15.42 -34.93
CA GLN A 74 0.48 -16.78 -34.46
C GLN A 74 0.03 -16.75 -32.99
N SER A 75 -1.03 -17.51 -32.77
CA SER A 75 -1.92 -17.60 -31.62
C SER A 75 -1.33 -18.24 -30.37
N ALA A 76 -1.55 -17.60 -29.22
CA ALA A 76 -1.91 -18.30 -27.97
C ALA A 76 -2.76 -17.35 -27.09
N ASN A 77 -4.01 -17.75 -26.86
CA ASN A 77 -5.00 -17.05 -26.08
C ASN A 77 -4.60 -16.97 -24.60
N PHE A 78 -4.39 -15.77 -24.06
CA PHE A 78 -4.55 -15.48 -22.62
C PHE A 78 -5.29 -14.15 -22.45
N ILE A 79 -6.42 -14.19 -21.75
CA ILE A 79 -7.25 -13.05 -21.41
C ILE A 79 -6.55 -12.23 -20.31
N ALA A 80 -6.07 -11.04 -20.63
CA ALA A 80 -5.69 -10.02 -19.65
C ALA A 80 -5.93 -8.64 -20.27
N ASP A 81 -6.71 -7.78 -19.63
CA ASP A 81 -6.67 -6.33 -19.93
C ASP A 81 -7.43 -5.43 -18.93
N LEU A 82 -8.03 -6.00 -17.87
CA LEU A 82 -8.54 -5.19 -16.77
C LEU A 82 -7.57 -5.28 -15.60
N GLN A 83 -6.93 -4.15 -15.28
CA GLN A 83 -6.10 -3.98 -14.10
C GLN A 83 -6.72 -2.91 -13.21
N SER A 84 -6.72 -3.15 -11.90
CA SER A 84 -6.97 -2.11 -10.89
C SER A 84 -5.66 -1.82 -10.14
N VAL A 85 -5.57 -0.63 -9.55
CA VAL A 85 -4.47 -0.27 -8.67
C VAL A 85 -5.07 0.07 -7.32
N VAL A 86 -4.53 -0.52 -6.26
CA VAL A 86 -4.99 -0.33 -4.88
C VAL A 86 -3.85 0.06 -3.97
N GLN A 87 -4.15 0.85 -2.93
CA GLN A 87 -3.23 1.13 -1.84
C GLN A 87 -3.16 -0.07 -0.89
N ALA A 88 -1.93 -0.52 -0.61
CA ALA A 88 -1.61 -1.57 0.33
C ALA A 88 -0.64 -1.05 1.40
N LEU A 89 -0.59 -1.70 2.56
CA LEU A 89 0.44 -1.42 3.57
C LEU A 89 1.63 -2.34 3.32
N TRP A 90 2.82 -1.76 3.17
CA TRP A 90 4.08 -2.51 3.09
C TRP A 90 4.91 -2.28 4.34
N PHE A 91 5.35 -3.38 4.94
CA PHE A 91 6.24 -3.43 6.09
C PHE A 91 7.62 -3.90 5.62
N PRO A 92 8.52 -2.98 5.21
CA PRO A 92 9.89 -3.34 4.84
C PRO A 92 10.69 -3.79 6.08
N PRO A 93 11.47 -4.89 5.99
CA PRO A 93 12.14 -5.45 7.16
C PRO A 93 13.25 -4.57 7.73
N ASN A 94 13.85 -3.71 6.90
CA ASN A 94 15.03 -2.92 7.24
C ASN A 94 14.70 -1.50 7.73
N GLU A 95 13.46 -1.05 7.58
CA GLU A 95 13.05 0.32 7.95
C GLU A 95 12.22 0.30 9.23
N GLU A 96 12.15 1.43 9.93
CA GLU A 96 11.36 1.55 11.17
C GLU A 96 9.89 1.92 10.94
N SER A 97 9.50 2.22 9.69
CA SER A 97 8.14 2.65 9.36
C SER A 97 7.57 1.77 8.27
N PHE A 98 6.26 1.54 8.33
CA PHE A 98 5.53 0.98 7.20
C PHE A 98 5.23 2.10 6.20
N VAL A 99 4.94 1.72 4.95
CA VAL A 99 4.65 2.65 3.86
C VAL A 99 3.42 2.21 3.08
N ASN A 100 2.63 3.18 2.61
CA ASN A 100 1.54 2.90 1.67
C ASN A 100 2.12 2.74 0.26
N VAL A 101 1.78 1.64 -0.41
CA VAL A 101 2.27 1.32 -1.75
C VAL A 101 1.14 1.02 -2.70
N ASN A 102 1.35 1.33 -3.98
CA ASN A 102 0.45 0.93 -5.06
C ASN A 102 0.72 -0.53 -5.46
N VAL A 103 -0.30 -1.37 -5.36
CA VAL A 103 -0.28 -2.74 -5.88
C VAL A 103 -1.22 -2.83 -7.08
N VAL A 104 -0.71 -3.38 -8.17
CA VAL A 104 -1.52 -3.68 -9.37
C VAL A 104 -2.22 -5.00 -9.14
N CYS A 105 -3.52 -5.06 -9.40
CA CYS A 105 -4.31 -6.27 -9.39
C CYS A 105 -4.81 -6.61 -10.79
N ASN A 106 -4.43 -7.79 -11.28
CA ASN A 106 -4.96 -8.34 -12.53
C ASN A 106 -6.37 -8.88 -12.29
N ILE A 107 -7.35 -8.42 -13.06
CA ILE A 107 -8.74 -8.87 -12.94
C ILE A 107 -8.94 -10.04 -13.90
N LEU A 108 -9.07 -11.25 -13.34
CA LEU A 108 -9.40 -12.44 -14.11
C LEU A 108 -10.88 -12.41 -14.51
N LYS A 109 -11.14 -12.46 -15.83
CA LYS A 109 -12.50 -12.55 -16.37
C LYS A 109 -13.03 -13.97 -16.23
N GLY A 110 -14.22 -14.11 -15.66
CA GLY A 110 -14.97 -15.35 -15.49
C GLY A 110 -16.39 -15.03 -14.99
N GLU A 111 -17.21 -16.05 -14.71
CA GLU A 111 -18.57 -15.84 -14.15
C GLU A 111 -18.56 -15.03 -12.84
N LYS A 112 -17.43 -15.06 -12.13
CA LYS A 112 -17.15 -14.26 -10.93
C LYS A 112 -15.77 -13.63 -11.11
N PRO A 113 -15.67 -12.34 -11.47
CA PRO A 113 -14.39 -11.66 -11.61
C PRO A 113 -13.61 -11.68 -10.29
N THR A 114 -12.31 -11.96 -10.37
CA THR A 114 -11.42 -12.02 -9.20
C THR A 114 -10.16 -11.19 -9.47
N SER A 115 -9.82 -10.31 -8.54
CA SER A 115 -8.60 -9.51 -8.58
C SER A 115 -7.43 -10.29 -7.98
N LEU A 116 -6.36 -10.45 -8.74
CA LEU A 116 -5.11 -11.10 -8.32
C LEU A 116 -3.99 -10.06 -8.18
N PRO A 117 -3.44 -9.83 -6.98
CA PRO A 117 -2.38 -8.84 -6.78
C PRO A 117 -1.05 -9.29 -7.38
N VAL A 118 -0.33 -8.37 -8.02
CA VAL A 118 1.02 -8.58 -8.58
C VAL A 118 2.04 -8.13 -7.55
N LEU A 119 2.70 -9.10 -6.92
CA LEU A 119 3.53 -8.89 -5.72
C LEU A 119 5.03 -9.13 -5.93
N ASP A 120 5.46 -9.53 -7.13
CA ASP A 120 6.86 -9.89 -7.45
C ASP A 120 7.88 -8.80 -7.10
N ARG A 121 7.44 -7.54 -7.07
CA ARG A 121 8.27 -6.39 -6.67
C ARG A 121 8.60 -6.36 -5.18
N PHE A 122 7.85 -7.07 -4.36
CA PHE A 122 7.95 -7.07 -2.90
C PHE A 122 8.30 -8.43 -2.31
N LEU A 123 7.76 -9.50 -2.90
CA LEU A 123 7.94 -10.88 -2.46
C LEU A 123 8.23 -11.77 -3.69
N PRO A 124 9.25 -12.65 -3.64
CA PRO A 124 9.51 -13.57 -4.73
C PRO A 124 8.37 -14.59 -4.86
N ALA A 125 7.84 -14.76 -6.07
CA ALA A 125 6.70 -15.66 -6.35
C ALA A 125 6.91 -17.11 -5.88
N SER A 126 8.16 -17.58 -5.85
CA SER A 126 8.52 -18.96 -5.48
C SER A 126 8.30 -19.30 -4.00
N ASP A 127 8.10 -18.31 -3.14
CA ASP A 127 8.08 -18.49 -1.69
C ASP A 127 7.14 -17.47 -1.00
N MET A 128 5.99 -17.21 -1.61
CA MET A 128 5.01 -16.27 -1.11
C MET A 128 3.76 -17.02 -0.62
N ALA A 129 3.32 -16.71 0.59
CA ALA A 129 2.07 -17.19 1.18
C ALA A 129 1.26 -16.03 1.76
N PHE A 130 0.01 -16.30 2.13
CA PHE A 130 -0.84 -15.31 2.79
C PHE A 130 -1.71 -15.90 3.88
N VAL A 131 -2.13 -15.05 4.81
CA VAL A 131 -3.21 -15.29 5.78
C VAL A 131 -4.31 -14.26 5.57
N THR A 132 -5.56 -14.69 5.67
CA THR A 132 -6.71 -13.78 5.61
C THR A 132 -7.23 -13.48 7.01
N LEU A 133 -7.07 -12.22 7.42
CA LEU A 133 -7.64 -11.69 8.65
C LEU A 133 -9.11 -11.33 8.43
N SER A 134 -10.00 -12.15 9.01
CA SER A 134 -11.46 -11.92 8.96
C SER A 134 -12.03 -11.35 10.27
N THR A 135 -11.21 -11.28 11.32
CA THR A 135 -11.57 -10.77 12.64
C THR A 135 -10.59 -9.68 13.06
N GLY A 136 -11.10 -8.53 13.50
CA GLY A 136 -10.30 -7.42 14.01
C GLY A 136 -10.14 -7.48 15.53
N LEU A 137 -10.04 -6.29 16.11
CA LEU A 137 -9.92 -6.07 17.55
C LEU A 137 -11.07 -6.74 18.31
N ASN A 138 -10.74 -7.36 19.45
CA ASN A 138 -11.70 -8.04 20.34
C ASN A 138 -12.49 -9.19 19.67
N GLY A 139 -12.00 -9.73 18.56
CA GLY A 139 -12.67 -10.83 17.83
C GLY A 139 -13.87 -10.39 16.99
N LEU A 140 -14.10 -9.09 16.82
CA LEU A 140 -15.17 -8.60 15.95
C LEU A 140 -14.91 -8.96 14.50
N THR A 141 -15.92 -9.46 13.79
CA THR A 141 -15.79 -9.80 12.36
C THR A 141 -15.58 -8.53 11.52
N LEU A 142 -14.54 -8.52 10.69
CA LEU A 142 -14.28 -7.43 9.76
C LEU A 142 -15.33 -7.43 8.64
N ARG A 143 -15.82 -6.24 8.29
CA ARG A 143 -16.68 -6.05 7.10
C ARG A 143 -15.91 -6.34 5.82
N CYS A 144 -14.66 -5.90 5.79
CA CYS A 144 -13.70 -6.00 4.69
C CYS A 144 -12.48 -6.78 5.21
N PRO A 145 -12.36 -8.08 4.91
CA PRO A 145 -11.22 -8.88 5.36
C PRO A 145 -9.89 -8.33 4.80
N LEU A 146 -8.80 -8.50 5.56
CA LEU A 146 -7.46 -8.11 5.15
C LEU A 146 -6.65 -9.35 4.75
N GLN A 147 -5.86 -9.24 3.70
CA GLN A 147 -4.97 -10.29 3.21
C GLN A 147 -3.52 -9.90 3.53
N ILE A 148 -2.85 -10.70 4.36
CA ILE A 148 -1.49 -10.47 4.84
C ILE A 148 -0.55 -11.44 4.13
N TRP A 149 0.27 -10.92 3.23
CA TRP A 149 1.24 -11.66 2.43
C TRP A 149 2.63 -11.63 3.09
N TYR A 150 3.30 -12.77 3.10
CA TYR A 150 4.60 -12.98 3.72
C TYR A 150 5.37 -14.10 3.00
N SER A 151 6.66 -14.25 3.35
CA SER A 151 7.47 -15.40 2.91
C SER A 151 7.57 -16.45 4.02
N PRO A 152 7.06 -17.69 3.82
CA PRO A 152 7.20 -18.77 4.79
C PRO A 152 8.65 -19.13 5.09
N ALA A 153 9.55 -19.09 4.10
CA ALA A 153 10.96 -19.38 4.32
C ALA A 153 11.62 -18.42 5.31
N MET A 154 11.14 -17.18 5.39
CA MET A 154 11.65 -16.19 6.34
C MET A 154 11.24 -16.50 7.77
N LEU A 155 10.15 -17.24 8.00
CA LEU A 155 9.68 -17.60 9.35
C LEU A 155 10.59 -18.61 10.08
N ARG A 156 11.67 -19.08 9.44
CA ARG A 156 12.66 -19.97 10.05
C ARG A 156 13.47 -19.24 11.14
N GLN A 157 13.97 -20.01 12.11
CA GLN A 157 14.80 -19.47 13.18
C GLN A 157 16.07 -18.79 12.64
N GLY A 158 16.46 -17.68 13.28
CA GLY A 158 17.71 -16.96 12.98
C GLY A 158 17.60 -15.81 11.97
N VAL A 159 16.42 -15.58 11.37
CA VAL A 159 16.19 -14.40 10.51
C VAL A 159 15.87 -13.18 11.38
N PRO A 160 16.47 -12.00 11.12
CA PRO A 160 16.16 -10.78 11.86
C PRO A 160 14.68 -10.38 11.81
N ALA A 161 14.20 -9.82 12.90
CA ALA A 161 12.86 -9.23 12.99
C ALA A 161 12.69 -8.09 11.99
N ASN A 162 11.50 -7.99 11.42
CA ASN A 162 11.06 -6.84 10.65
C ASN A 162 10.98 -5.62 11.58
N ARG A 163 11.86 -4.64 11.34
CA ARG A 163 11.99 -3.44 12.17
C ARG A 163 10.73 -2.58 12.17
N SER A 164 10.02 -2.50 11.05
CA SER A 164 8.79 -1.70 10.92
C SER A 164 7.66 -2.29 11.76
N ILE A 165 7.56 -3.62 11.79
CA ILE A 165 6.62 -4.34 12.66
C ILE A 165 7.02 -4.15 14.13
N GLY A 166 8.29 -4.36 14.47
CA GLY A 166 8.77 -4.16 15.84
C GLY A 166 8.51 -2.74 16.37
N LYS A 167 8.67 -1.72 15.52
CA LYS A 167 8.39 -0.32 15.87
C LYS A 167 6.90 -0.08 16.10
N ILE A 168 6.04 -0.49 15.16
CA ILE A 168 4.59 -0.20 15.24
C ILE A 168 3.91 -0.98 16.38
N THR A 169 4.44 -2.15 16.75
CA THR A 169 3.94 -2.92 17.89
C THR A 169 4.59 -2.52 19.21
N HIS A 170 5.49 -1.52 19.24
CA HIS A 170 6.29 -1.15 20.41
C HIS A 170 7.00 -2.36 21.06
N GLY A 171 7.45 -3.31 20.24
CA GLY A 171 8.09 -4.55 20.71
C GLY A 171 7.15 -5.57 21.36
N MET A 172 5.82 -5.37 21.36
CA MET A 172 4.85 -6.28 21.97
C MET A 172 4.52 -7.53 21.13
N ALA A 173 4.99 -7.62 19.88
CA ALA A 173 4.89 -8.84 19.10
C ALA A 173 5.80 -9.91 19.70
N GLU A 174 5.26 -10.86 20.47
CA GLU A 174 6.06 -11.88 21.17
C GLU A 174 6.71 -12.89 20.21
N ARG A 175 6.21 -13.01 18.96
CA ARG A 175 6.95 -13.60 17.83
C ARG A 175 7.49 -12.52 16.89
N SER A 176 8.80 -12.56 16.70
CA SER A 176 9.50 -11.75 15.70
C SER A 176 9.02 -12.13 14.29
N TRP A 177 8.21 -11.27 13.67
CA TRP A 177 7.85 -11.36 12.25
C TRP A 177 9.07 -11.00 11.38
N PRO A 178 9.68 -11.94 10.66
CA PRO A 178 10.83 -11.67 9.81
C PRO A 178 10.42 -11.38 8.37
N GLY A 179 11.28 -10.67 7.64
CA GLY A 179 11.11 -10.42 6.20
C GLY A 179 10.00 -9.43 5.86
N THR A 180 9.76 -9.27 4.55
CA THR A 180 8.74 -8.37 4.01
C THR A 180 7.33 -8.87 4.33
N VAL A 181 6.45 -7.95 4.73
CA VAL A 181 5.00 -8.20 4.87
C VAL A 181 4.21 -7.17 4.07
N LEU A 182 3.20 -7.62 3.32
CA LEU A 182 2.23 -6.75 2.64
C LEU A 182 0.82 -7.02 3.12
N VAL A 183 0.04 -5.97 3.28
CA VAL A 183 -1.38 -6.05 3.65
C VAL A 183 -2.22 -5.42 2.56
N LEU A 184 -3.13 -6.21 2.00
CA LEU A 184 -4.16 -5.77 1.08
C LEU A 184 -5.55 -5.91 1.73
N LYS A 185 -6.53 -5.18 1.23
CA LYS A 185 -7.91 -5.22 1.74
C LYS A 185 -8.86 -5.71 0.66
N PHE A 186 -9.78 -6.60 1.05
CA PHE A 186 -10.89 -6.98 0.19
C PHE A 186 -12.06 -5.99 0.31
N ALA A 187 -12.79 -5.77 -0.79
CA ALA A 187 -14.02 -4.99 -0.82
C ALA A 187 -15.10 -5.54 0.13
N GLY A 188 -15.07 -6.85 0.43
CA GLY A 188 -16.00 -7.50 1.33
C GLY A 188 -15.75 -9.00 1.50
N LYS A 189 -16.65 -9.68 2.20
CA LYS A 189 -16.53 -11.10 2.58
C LYS A 189 -16.45 -12.09 1.41
N THR A 190 -16.82 -11.68 0.21
CA THR A 190 -16.69 -12.51 -1.00
C THR A 190 -15.24 -12.66 -1.46
N MET A 191 -14.33 -11.80 -0.97
CA MET A 191 -12.88 -11.85 -1.24
C MET A 191 -12.53 -11.90 -2.74
N LYS A 192 -13.34 -11.23 -3.56
CA LYS A 192 -13.15 -11.21 -5.02
C LYS A 192 -12.38 -10.01 -5.52
N GLU A 193 -12.51 -8.88 -4.83
CA GLU A 193 -11.98 -7.60 -5.29
C GLU A 193 -11.16 -6.98 -4.16
N HIS A 194 -10.00 -6.43 -4.51
CA HIS A 194 -9.20 -5.61 -3.61
C HIS A 194 -9.60 -4.14 -3.72
N VAL A 195 -9.55 -3.44 -2.59
CA VAL A 195 -9.76 -1.99 -2.48
C VAL A 195 -8.64 -1.38 -1.66
N ASP A 196 -8.57 -0.05 -1.66
CA ASP A 196 -7.58 0.69 -0.88
C ASP A 196 -7.66 0.35 0.61
N VAL A 197 -6.51 0.05 1.20
CA VAL A 197 -6.36 -0.03 2.65
C VAL A 197 -6.46 1.38 3.22
N ASP A 198 -7.37 1.56 4.17
CA ASP A 198 -7.52 2.77 4.95
C ASP A 198 -6.65 2.65 6.20
N THR A 199 -5.52 3.35 6.22
CA THR A 199 -4.55 3.27 7.33
C THR A 199 -5.19 3.60 8.68
N ALA A 200 -6.16 4.53 8.75
CA ALA A 200 -6.76 4.92 10.03
C ALA A 200 -7.67 3.82 10.60
N ASN A 201 -8.38 3.11 9.72
CA ASN A 201 -9.40 2.14 10.12
C ASN A 201 -8.88 0.69 10.15
N ASP A 202 -7.95 0.33 9.27
CA ASP A 202 -7.53 -1.04 9.07
C ASP A 202 -6.25 -1.39 9.85
N LEU A 203 -5.35 -0.42 10.08
CA LEU A 203 -4.08 -0.64 10.79
C LEU A 203 -4.24 -1.23 12.20
N PRO A 204 -5.22 -0.82 13.04
CA PRO A 204 -5.36 -1.40 14.38
C PRO A 204 -5.59 -2.91 14.37
N ALA A 205 -6.32 -3.44 13.38
CA ALA A 205 -6.53 -4.89 13.23
C ALA A 205 -5.26 -5.62 12.80
N VAL A 206 -4.43 -4.99 11.97
CA VAL A 206 -3.12 -5.52 11.54
C VAL A 206 -2.13 -5.56 12.71
N VAL A 207 -2.07 -4.50 13.52
CA VAL A 207 -1.21 -4.43 14.70
C VAL A 207 -1.63 -5.48 15.73
N ASP A 208 -2.93 -5.62 15.99
CA ASP A 208 -3.49 -6.69 16.84
C ASP A 208 -3.13 -8.09 16.33
N PHE A 209 -3.18 -8.31 15.02
CA PHE A 209 -2.74 -9.55 14.41
C PHE A 209 -1.25 -9.84 14.65
N PHE A 210 -0.37 -8.85 14.58
CA PHE A 210 1.05 -9.04 14.87
C PHE A 210 1.34 -9.33 16.35
N ILE A 211 0.47 -8.87 17.25
CA ILE A 211 0.59 -9.08 18.70
C ILE A 211 -0.04 -10.41 19.16
N ASP A 212 -1.13 -10.90 18.53
CA ASP A 212 -1.80 -12.15 18.96
C ASP A 212 -1.17 -13.42 18.36
N HIS A 213 -0.47 -14.18 19.21
CA HIS A 213 0.20 -15.44 18.87
C HIS A 213 -0.73 -16.55 18.38
N ARG A 214 -2.02 -16.50 18.71
CA ARG A 214 -2.99 -17.51 18.23
C ARG A 214 -3.29 -17.35 16.74
N ARG A 215 -2.99 -16.17 16.17
CA ARG A 215 -3.19 -15.87 14.75
C ARG A 215 -1.92 -16.09 13.92
N TRP A 216 -0.84 -16.57 14.54
CA TRP A 216 0.39 -16.95 13.83
C TRP A 216 0.09 -18.05 12.81
N PRO A 217 0.61 -17.95 11.56
CA PRO A 217 0.45 -19.02 10.59
C PRO A 217 1.10 -20.30 11.13
N SER A 218 0.31 -21.36 11.29
CA SER A 218 0.85 -22.67 11.67
C SER A 218 1.88 -23.10 10.64
N ILE A 219 3.16 -22.96 10.96
CA ILE A 219 4.23 -23.64 10.23
C ILE A 219 4.06 -25.10 10.62
N SER A 220 3.22 -25.84 9.91
CA SER A 220 3.27 -27.29 9.99
C SER A 220 4.66 -27.66 9.47
N ASN A 221 5.58 -27.95 10.39
CA ASN A 221 6.78 -28.70 10.07
C ASN A 221 6.31 -29.97 9.36
N SER A 222 6.56 -30.04 8.06
CA SER A 222 6.60 -31.32 7.36
C SER A 222 7.78 -32.06 7.98
N GLN A 223 7.47 -33.01 8.87
CA GLN A 223 8.28 -34.21 9.01
C GLN A 223 8.16 -35.05 7.75
#